data_AF-A0A4V1IJY3-F1
#
_entry.id   AF-A0A4V1IJY3-F1
#
_cell.length_a   1.000
_cell.length_b   1.000
_cell.length_c   1.000
_cell.angle_alpha   90.00
_cell.angle_beta   90.00
_cell.angle_gamma   90.00
#
_symmetry.space_group_name_H-M   'P 1'
#
loop_
_entity.id
_entity.type
_entity.pdbx_description
1 polymer ?
#
loop_
_entity_poly.entity_id
_entity_poly.type
_entity_poly.pdbx_seq_one_letter_code
_entity_poly.pdbx_strand_id
1 'polypeptide(L)'
;MKACNSCAHRVAIGRNYRNVPVWKRAIGVPLIYLPILTLPFVFASAYLTYLHLRLIGAKDLKTLSDFLPARSTHRYNLKNQVTMDPTFKLSPSQSKLYWIFNCTWYCPLSVGLFEWHTYMVKIVENWWCPFGHEKKENYKDGAIDKSFWHIYQSDEDKLNPEDRVNPIWNDEVEKEKSE
;
A
#
# COMPACT_ATOMS: atom_id res chain seq x y z
N MET A 1 -15.02 8.05 24.01
CA MET A 1 -14.78 7.28 22.78
C MET A 1 -15.92 7.52 21.80
N LYS A 2 -15.71 8.29 20.73
CA LYS A 2 -16.68 8.36 19.62
C LYS A 2 -16.35 7.21 18.66
N ALA A 3 -17.15 6.15 18.71
CA ALA A 3 -17.07 5.08 17.73
C ALA A 3 -17.21 5.67 16.31
N CYS A 4 -16.32 5.24 15.43
CA CYS A 4 -16.05 5.82 14.13
C CYS A 4 -17.27 5.78 13.19
N ASN A 5 -18.07 6.86 13.15
CA ASN A 5 -19.15 7.03 12.17
C ASN A 5 -18.63 7.08 10.71
N SER A 6 -17.32 7.24 10.48
CA SER A 6 -16.73 7.23 9.13
C SER A 6 -16.21 5.86 8.66
N CYS A 7 -16.03 4.88 9.55
CA CYS A 7 -15.33 3.63 9.24
C CYS A 7 -16.18 2.60 8.45
N ALA A 8 -17.47 2.85 8.27
CA ALA A 8 -18.41 1.92 7.62
C ALA A 8 -18.93 2.39 6.25
N HIS A 9 -18.41 3.48 5.69
CA HIS A 9 -18.86 3.94 4.37
C HIS A 9 -18.26 3.10 3.24
N ARG A 10 -19.04 2.14 2.75
CA ARG A 10 -18.72 1.37 1.55
C ARG A 10 -18.96 2.21 0.29
N VAL A 11 -17.97 2.28 -0.59
CA VAL A 11 -18.13 2.89 -1.92
C VAL A 11 -19.18 2.11 -2.74
N ALA A 12 -20.13 2.84 -3.33
CA ALA A 12 -21.32 2.30 -3.98
C ALA A 12 -21.14 2.09 -5.49
N ILE A 13 -20.52 1.00 -5.92
CA ILE A 13 -20.32 0.71 -7.36
C ILE A 13 -21.37 -0.27 -7.89
N GLY A 14 -21.42 -1.48 -7.34
CA GLY A 14 -22.24 -2.58 -7.88
C GLY A 14 -23.74 -2.26 -7.99
N ARG A 15 -24.32 -1.65 -6.94
CA ARG A 15 -25.74 -1.23 -6.91
C ARG A 15 -26.11 -0.19 -7.98
N ASN A 16 -25.13 0.58 -8.46
CA ASN A 16 -25.35 1.64 -9.44
C ASN A 16 -24.95 1.22 -10.85
N TYR A 17 -24.08 0.21 -11.01
CA TYR A 17 -23.41 -0.11 -12.27
C TYR A 17 -24.39 -0.37 -13.43
N ARG A 18 -25.50 -1.08 -13.18
CA ARG A 18 -26.51 -1.37 -14.23
C ARG A 18 -27.26 -0.11 -14.68
N ASN A 19 -27.40 0.88 -13.80
CA ASN A 19 -28.07 2.15 -14.09
C ASN A 19 -27.16 3.14 -14.84
N VAL A 20 -25.85 2.85 -14.95
CA VAL A 20 -24.91 3.69 -15.69
C VAL A 20 -25.04 3.41 -17.20
N PRO A 21 -25.18 4.44 -18.05
CA PRO A 21 -25.20 4.29 -19.51
C PRO A 21 -24.02 3.48 -20.06
N VAL A 22 -24.25 2.67 -21.10
CA VAL A 22 -23.23 1.76 -21.67
C VAL A 22 -21.97 2.50 -22.10
N TRP A 23 -22.09 3.67 -22.74
CA TRP A 23 -20.93 4.44 -23.19
C TRP A 23 -20.04 4.92 -22.03
N LYS A 24 -20.62 5.29 -20.88
CA LYS A 24 -19.85 5.66 -19.68
C LYS A 24 -19.10 4.46 -19.12
N ARG A 25 -19.70 3.27 -19.14
CA ARG A 25 -19.03 2.02 -18.73
C ARG A 25 -17.91 1.65 -19.72
N ALA A 26 -18.17 1.81 -21.01
CA ALA A 26 -17.20 1.54 -22.08
C ALA A 26 -15.97 2.44 -21.99
N ILE A 27 -16.11 3.69 -21.54
CA ILE A 27 -14.98 4.58 -21.25
C ILE A 27 -14.37 4.29 -19.88
N GLY A 28 -15.20 4.17 -18.84
CA GLY A 28 -14.75 4.13 -17.44
C GLY A 28 -14.03 2.84 -17.05
N VAL A 29 -14.44 1.68 -17.56
CA VAL A 29 -13.78 0.40 -17.21
C VAL A 29 -12.34 0.34 -17.74
N PRO A 30 -12.04 0.72 -19.00
CA PRO A 30 -10.66 0.78 -19.48
C PRO A 30 -9.74 1.72 -18.69
N LEU A 31 -10.26 2.74 -18.00
CA LEU A 31 -9.43 3.64 -17.19
C LEU A 31 -8.72 2.94 -16.03
N ILE A 32 -9.19 1.75 -15.63
CA ILE A 32 -8.47 0.88 -14.69
C ILE A 32 -7.03 0.63 -15.16
N TYR A 33 -6.78 0.59 -16.47
CA TYR A 33 -5.47 0.28 -17.04
C TYR A 33 -4.56 1.49 -17.26
N LEU A 34 -5.10 2.71 -17.19
CA LEU A 34 -4.30 3.92 -17.41
C LEU A 34 -3.10 4.02 -16.44
N PRO A 35 -3.22 3.63 -15.16
CA PRO A 35 -2.09 3.57 -14.24
C PRO A 35 -0.92 2.68 -14.70
N ILE A 36 -1.11 1.72 -15.62
CA ILE A 36 0.00 0.90 -16.16
C ILE A 36 1.10 1.78 -16.74
N LEU A 37 0.74 2.90 -17.37
CA LEU A 37 1.70 3.86 -17.92
C LEU A 37 2.56 4.53 -16.82
N THR A 38 2.03 4.62 -15.61
CA THR A 38 2.72 5.22 -14.45
C THR A 38 3.49 4.20 -13.63
N LEU A 39 3.18 2.90 -13.75
CA LEU A 39 3.83 1.84 -12.95
C LEU A 39 5.37 1.85 -13.06
N PRO A 40 6.00 2.06 -14.23
CA PRO A 40 7.46 2.15 -14.30
C PRO A 40 8.06 3.23 -13.39
N PHE A 41 7.39 4.38 -13.28
CA PHE A 41 7.83 5.47 -12.39
C PHE A 41 7.61 5.11 -10.92
N VAL A 42 6.50 4.43 -10.59
CA VAL A 42 6.25 3.95 -9.22
C VAL A 42 7.28 2.90 -8.83
N PHE A 43 7.62 1.97 -9.72
CA PHE A 43 8.71 1.02 -9.51
C PHE A 43 10.03 1.75 -9.26
N ALA A 44 10.42 2.68 -10.14
CA ALA A 44 11.65 3.43 -9.98
C ALA A 44 11.69 4.17 -8.63
N SER A 45 10.62 4.87 -8.26
CA SER A 45 10.51 5.58 -6.99
C SER A 45 10.64 4.63 -5.78
N ALA A 46 9.92 3.50 -5.80
CA ALA A 46 9.97 2.53 -4.71
C ALA A 46 11.36 1.91 -4.56
N TYR A 47 12.00 1.53 -5.67
CA TYR A 47 13.36 0.98 -5.64
C TYR A 47 14.41 2.02 -5.26
N LEU A 48 14.28 3.27 -5.68
CA LEU A 48 15.17 4.35 -5.23
C LEU A 48 15.05 4.59 -3.73
N THR A 49 13.83 4.58 -3.19
CA THR A 49 13.58 4.67 -1.75
C THR A 49 14.17 3.46 -1.02
N TYR A 50 14.05 2.27 -1.60
CA TYR A 50 14.67 1.04 -1.09
C TYR A 50 16.19 1.09 -1.05
N LEU A 51 16.81 1.51 -2.13
CA LEU A 51 18.25 1.71 -2.18
C LEU A 51 18.69 2.79 -1.19
N HIS A 52 17.96 3.90 -1.09
CA HIS A 52 18.23 4.95 -0.11
C HIS A 52 18.26 4.40 1.32
N LEU A 53 17.19 3.72 1.77
CA LEU A 53 17.14 3.13 3.11
C LEU A 53 18.28 2.14 3.35
N ARG A 54 18.59 1.29 2.37
CA ARG A 54 19.71 0.34 2.45
C ARG A 54 21.07 1.04 2.57
N LEU A 55 21.27 2.13 1.82
CA LEU A 55 22.51 2.90 1.83
C LEU A 55 22.75 3.61 3.16
N ILE A 56 21.69 4.02 3.87
CA ILE A 56 21.79 4.62 5.21
C ILE A 56 21.78 3.58 6.34
N GLY A 57 21.85 2.28 6.01
CA GLY A 57 22.06 1.21 6.98
C GLY A 57 20.80 0.44 7.40
N ALA A 58 19.63 0.69 6.80
CA ALA A 58 18.41 -0.04 7.15
C ALA A 58 18.55 -1.56 6.89
N LYS A 59 18.13 -2.34 7.87
CA LYS A 59 18.08 -3.82 7.83
C LYS A 59 16.62 -4.28 7.92
N ASP A 60 16.39 -5.53 7.55
CA ASP A 60 15.09 -6.21 7.71
C ASP A 60 13.89 -5.51 7.03
N LEU A 61 14.17 -4.77 5.95
CA LEU A 61 13.15 -4.18 5.10
C LEU A 61 12.36 -5.27 4.37
N LYS A 62 11.03 -5.14 4.40
CA LYS A 62 10.16 -5.95 3.55
C LYS A 62 10.44 -5.66 2.08
N THR A 63 10.39 -6.71 1.28
CA THR A 63 10.51 -6.70 -0.17
C THR A 63 9.13 -6.65 -0.82
N LEU A 64 9.06 -6.33 -2.12
CA LEU A 64 7.80 -6.33 -2.86
C LEU A 64 7.05 -7.67 -2.74
N SER A 65 7.75 -8.81 -2.71
CA SER A 65 7.11 -10.13 -2.58
C SER A 65 6.33 -10.31 -1.29
N ASP A 66 6.70 -9.61 -0.21
CA ASP A 66 5.99 -9.68 1.07
C ASP A 66 4.60 -9.02 1.00
N PHE A 67 4.35 -8.22 -0.04
CA PHE A 67 3.07 -7.55 -0.31
C PHE A 67 2.27 -8.24 -1.43
N LEU A 68 2.81 -9.30 -2.04
CA LEU A 68 2.12 -10.04 -3.09
C LEU A 68 1.44 -11.29 -2.50
N PRO A 69 0.21 -11.61 -2.92
CA PRO A 69 -0.45 -12.83 -2.48
C PRO A 69 0.30 -14.07 -3.01
N ALA A 70 0.42 -15.09 -2.15
CA ALA A 70 1.03 -16.35 -2.54
C ALA A 70 0.29 -16.97 -3.73
N ARG A 71 1.02 -17.41 -4.76
CA ARG A 71 0.42 -17.97 -5.98
C ARG A 71 -0.51 -19.15 -5.70
N SER A 72 -0.20 -19.96 -4.69
CA SER A 72 -1.01 -21.09 -4.22
C SER A 72 -2.42 -20.70 -3.74
N THR A 73 -2.63 -19.44 -3.34
CA THR A 73 -3.95 -18.96 -2.87
C THR A 73 -4.91 -18.60 -4.01
N HIS A 74 -4.43 -18.55 -5.26
CA HIS A 74 -5.28 -18.28 -6.41
C HIS A 74 -6.17 -19.49 -6.70
N ARG A 75 -7.49 -19.31 -6.53
CA ARG A 75 -8.49 -20.39 -6.65
C ARG A 75 -8.79 -20.78 -8.10
N TYR A 76 -8.59 -19.86 -9.03
CA TYR A 76 -8.95 -20.02 -10.44
C TYR A 76 -7.72 -20.17 -11.33
N ASN A 77 -7.87 -20.96 -12.38
CA ASN A 77 -6.90 -21.19 -13.45
C ASN A 77 -7.63 -21.15 -14.81
N LEU A 78 -6.89 -21.26 -15.91
CA LEU A 78 -7.48 -21.18 -17.26
C LEU A 78 -8.57 -22.22 -17.54
N LYS A 79 -8.64 -23.32 -16.79
CA LYS A 79 -9.70 -24.33 -16.95
C LYS A 79 -11.01 -23.87 -16.28
N ASN A 80 -10.95 -23.38 -15.04
CA ASN A 80 -12.14 -23.07 -14.22
C ASN A 80 -12.43 -21.57 -14.01
N GLN A 81 -11.66 -20.67 -14.66
CA GLN A 81 -11.86 -19.22 -14.55
C GLN A 81 -13.27 -18.82 -14.99
N VAL A 82 -13.95 -18.06 -14.12
CA VAL A 82 -15.26 -17.47 -14.39
C VAL A 82 -15.09 -16.25 -15.29
N THR A 83 -16.02 -16.08 -16.24
CA THR A 83 -16.11 -14.92 -17.14
C THR A 83 -17.45 -14.21 -16.93
N MET A 84 -17.57 -12.99 -17.44
CA MET A 84 -18.83 -12.23 -17.43
C MET A 84 -19.56 -12.43 -18.76
N ASP A 85 -20.90 -12.38 -18.74
CA ASP A 85 -21.74 -12.19 -19.92
C ASP A 85 -22.27 -10.75 -19.96
N PRO A 86 -21.50 -9.80 -20.52
CA PRO A 86 -21.87 -8.40 -20.56
C PRO A 86 -22.87 -8.12 -21.69
N THR A 87 -23.62 -7.02 -21.56
CA THR A 87 -24.51 -6.52 -22.61
C THR A 87 -23.75 -6.12 -23.89
N PHE A 88 -22.44 -5.86 -23.79
CA PHE A 88 -21.57 -5.51 -24.92
C PHE A 88 -20.71 -6.72 -25.34
N LYS A 89 -21.04 -7.32 -26.49
CA LYS A 89 -20.47 -8.60 -26.95
C LYS A 89 -18.99 -8.58 -27.35
N LEU A 90 -18.37 -7.41 -27.51
CA LEU A 90 -16.91 -7.31 -27.76
C LEU A 90 -16.11 -7.06 -26.47
N SER A 91 -16.74 -7.16 -25.29
CA SER A 91 -16.05 -6.93 -24.04
C SER A 91 -14.99 -8.02 -23.76
N PRO A 92 -13.74 -7.64 -23.42
CA PRO A 92 -12.70 -8.56 -23.00
C PRO A 92 -13.07 -9.41 -21.77
N SER A 93 -14.05 -8.97 -20.96
CA SER A 93 -14.51 -9.69 -19.77
C SER A 93 -15.14 -11.06 -20.06
N GLN A 94 -15.40 -11.38 -21.33
CA GLN A 94 -15.84 -12.71 -21.76
C GLN A 94 -14.68 -13.71 -21.88
N SER A 95 -13.42 -13.25 -21.82
CA SER A 95 -12.23 -14.09 -21.93
C SER A 95 -11.70 -14.56 -20.57
N LYS A 96 -11.40 -15.85 -20.44
CA LYS A 96 -10.71 -16.40 -19.27
C LYS A 96 -9.30 -15.83 -19.11
N LEU A 97 -8.59 -15.64 -20.23
CA LEU A 97 -7.23 -15.10 -20.22
C LEU A 97 -7.21 -13.68 -19.67
N TYR A 98 -8.20 -12.86 -20.04
CA TYR A 98 -8.36 -11.51 -19.51
C TYR A 98 -8.44 -11.53 -17.97
N TRP A 99 -9.28 -12.40 -17.39
CA TRP A 99 -9.40 -12.48 -15.94
C TRP A 99 -8.15 -13.05 -15.27
N ILE A 100 -7.49 -14.05 -15.85
CA ILE A 100 -6.24 -14.58 -15.29
C ILE A 100 -5.15 -13.50 -15.27
N PHE A 101 -4.99 -12.74 -16.36
CA PHE A 101 -4.03 -11.63 -16.40
C PHE A 101 -4.36 -10.58 -15.33
N ASN A 102 -5.62 -10.18 -15.23
CA ASN A 102 -6.05 -9.17 -14.26
C ASN A 102 -5.90 -9.65 -12.81
N CYS A 103 -6.44 -10.82 -12.49
CA CYS A 103 -6.56 -11.30 -11.12
C CYS A 103 -5.30 -11.96 -10.58
N THR A 104 -4.41 -12.48 -11.42
CA THR A 104 -3.16 -13.12 -10.98
C THR A 104 -1.94 -12.21 -11.09
N TRP A 105 -1.97 -11.24 -12.01
CA TRP A 105 -0.82 -10.37 -12.26
C TRP A 105 -1.13 -8.91 -11.97
N TYR A 106 -1.99 -8.28 -12.77
CA TYR A 106 -2.13 -6.82 -12.75
C TYR A 106 -2.67 -6.29 -11.41
N CYS A 107 -3.80 -6.80 -10.92
CA CYS A 107 -4.40 -6.32 -9.67
C CYS A 107 -3.52 -6.61 -8.45
N PRO A 108 -3.01 -7.84 -8.24
CA PRO A 108 -2.11 -8.10 -7.11
C PRO A 108 -0.83 -7.26 -7.16
N LEU A 109 -0.20 -7.14 -8.34
CA LEU A 109 1.04 -6.38 -8.48
C LEU A 109 0.83 -4.89 -8.25
N SER A 110 -0.25 -4.30 -8.78
CA SER A 110 -0.54 -2.88 -8.58
C SER A 110 -0.79 -2.56 -7.11
N VAL A 111 -1.65 -3.32 -6.43
CA VAL A 111 -1.90 -3.14 -4.99
C VAL A 111 -0.60 -3.32 -4.20
N GLY A 112 0.11 -4.44 -4.40
CA GLY A 112 1.34 -4.73 -3.67
C GLY A 112 2.45 -3.70 -3.91
N LEU A 113 2.57 -3.17 -5.13
CA LEU A 113 3.56 -2.12 -5.44
C LEU A 113 3.26 -0.82 -4.69
N PHE A 114 2.00 -0.36 -4.69
CA PHE A 114 1.64 0.87 -3.98
C PHE A 114 1.72 0.70 -2.46
N GLU A 115 1.33 -0.45 -1.93
CA GLU A 115 1.47 -0.76 -0.50
C GLU A 115 2.93 -0.83 -0.09
N TRP A 116 3.77 -1.56 -0.84
CA TRP A 116 5.20 -1.64 -0.59
C TRP A 116 5.86 -0.26 -0.66
N HIS A 117 5.55 0.54 -1.68
CA HIS A 117 6.08 1.91 -1.79
C HIS A 117 5.63 2.78 -0.60
N THR A 118 4.37 2.68 -0.19
CA THR A 118 3.85 3.44 0.96
C THR A 118 4.56 3.03 2.26
N TYR A 119 4.77 1.72 2.48
CA TYR A 119 5.55 1.21 3.61
C TYR A 119 6.95 1.82 3.66
N MET A 120 7.64 1.85 2.52
CA MET A 120 8.98 2.44 2.40
C MET A 120 8.99 3.93 2.74
N VAL A 121 8.02 4.69 2.22
CA VAL A 121 7.89 6.14 2.50
C VAL A 121 7.55 6.38 3.98
N LYS A 122 6.73 5.54 4.61
CA LYS A 122 6.46 5.62 6.05
C LYS A 122 7.71 5.41 6.90
N ILE A 123 8.59 4.48 6.52
CA ILE A 123 9.88 4.29 7.20
C ILE A 123 10.74 5.55 7.06
N VAL A 124 10.86 6.10 5.85
CA VAL A 124 11.58 7.36 5.63
C VAL A 124 11.00 8.47 6.51
N GLU A 125 9.68 8.56 6.60
CA GLU A 125 9.01 9.59 7.39
C GLU A 125 9.17 9.39 8.90
N ASN A 126 9.19 8.15 9.38
CA ASN A 126 9.49 7.84 10.78
C ASN A 126 10.97 8.12 11.11
N TRP A 127 11.86 7.90 10.15
CA TRP A 127 13.30 8.13 10.33
C TRP A 127 13.66 9.62 10.25
N TRP A 128 13.23 10.33 9.22
CA TRP A 128 13.63 11.71 8.96
C TRP A 128 12.81 12.74 9.75
N CYS A 129 11.53 12.45 9.98
CA CYS A 129 10.54 13.39 10.49
C CYS A 129 9.80 12.79 11.71
N PRO A 130 10.45 12.61 12.88
CA PRO A 130 9.86 12.00 14.07
C PRO A 130 8.96 12.98 14.83
N PHE A 131 8.11 13.71 14.12
CA PHE A 131 7.23 14.73 14.70
C PHE A 131 5.79 14.25 14.71
N GLY A 132 5.13 14.40 15.86
CA GLY A 132 3.74 14.03 16.06
C GLY A 132 2.79 14.81 15.16
N HIS A 133 1.85 14.11 14.54
CA HIS A 133 0.70 14.69 13.85
C HIS A 133 -0.46 13.67 13.78
N GLU A 134 -1.65 14.13 13.43
CA GLU A 134 -2.91 13.34 13.48
C GLU A 134 -2.92 12.03 12.67
N LYS A 135 -1.97 11.84 11.74
CA LYS A 135 -1.86 10.62 10.91
C LYS A 135 -0.72 9.70 11.31
N LYS A 136 0.14 10.09 12.25
CA LYS A 136 1.37 9.36 12.58
C LYS A 136 1.11 7.94 13.06
N GLU A 137 -0.01 7.73 13.77
CA GLU A 137 -0.48 6.40 14.19
C GLU A 137 -0.70 5.43 13.02
N ASN A 138 -0.95 5.92 11.80
CA ASN A 138 -1.12 5.07 10.62
C ASN A 138 0.23 4.60 10.02
N TYR A 139 1.36 5.02 10.60
CA TYR A 139 2.70 4.71 10.12
C TYR A 139 3.39 3.60 10.94
N LYS A 140 2.66 2.98 11.87
CA LYS A 140 3.15 1.89 12.76
C LYS A 140 3.72 0.69 12.01
N ASP A 141 3.20 0.39 10.83
CA ASP A 141 3.69 -0.67 9.96
C ASP A 141 5.10 -0.40 9.40
N GLY A 142 5.58 0.84 9.50
CA GLY A 142 6.95 1.27 9.20
C GLY A 142 7.72 1.72 10.45
N ALA A 143 7.40 1.19 11.63
CA ALA A 143 8.14 1.48 12.85
C ALA A 143 9.63 1.12 12.71
N ILE A 144 10.48 1.85 13.42
CA ILE A 144 11.94 1.74 13.38
C ILE A 144 12.53 1.78 14.79
N ASP A 145 13.78 1.34 14.91
CA ASP A 145 14.53 1.36 16.17
C ASP A 145 14.83 2.78 16.64
N LYS A 146 15.43 3.62 15.77
CA LYS A 146 15.76 5.01 16.07
C LYS A 146 15.56 5.92 14.85
N SER A 147 14.92 7.07 15.07
CA SER A 147 14.91 8.13 14.05
C SER A 147 16.27 8.83 13.92
N PHE A 148 16.44 9.60 12.85
CA PHE A 148 17.64 10.41 12.56
C PHE A 148 18.04 11.31 13.73
N TRP A 149 17.06 11.88 14.43
CA TRP A 149 17.27 12.81 15.52
C TRP A 149 17.68 12.12 16.84
N HIS A 150 17.52 10.80 16.93
CA HIS A 150 17.91 9.98 18.07
C HIS A 150 19.30 9.32 17.89
N ILE A 151 20.04 9.69 16.83
CA ILE A 151 21.39 9.18 16.58
C ILE A 151 22.39 9.81 17.56
N TYR A 152 22.22 11.09 17.88
CA TYR A 152 23.09 11.83 18.78
C TYR A 152 22.28 12.45 19.91
N GLN A 153 22.71 12.22 21.15
CA GLN A 153 22.02 12.72 22.35
C GLN A 153 21.76 14.24 22.28
N SER A 154 22.71 15.00 21.76
CA SER A 154 22.59 16.47 21.63
C SER A 154 21.44 16.92 20.72
N ASP A 155 21.03 16.09 19.77
CA ASP A 155 19.91 16.38 18.88
C ASP A 155 18.59 15.86 19.45
N GLU A 156 18.63 14.68 20.09
CA GLU A 156 17.50 14.11 20.82
C GLU A 156 17.01 15.05 21.92
N ASP A 157 17.94 15.70 22.63
CA ASP A 157 17.65 16.65 23.71
C ASP A 157 16.88 17.88 23.23
N LYS A 158 16.90 18.18 21.93
CA LYS A 158 16.16 19.29 21.32
C LYS A 158 14.72 18.92 20.97
N LEU A 159 14.39 17.63 20.93
CA LEU A 159 13.05 17.17 20.57
C LEU A 159 12.04 17.51 21.66
N ASN A 160 10.80 17.75 21.22
CA ASN A 160 9.66 17.79 22.13
C ASN A 160 9.58 16.48 22.92
N PRO A 161 9.17 16.52 24.21
CA PRO A 161 9.12 15.32 25.04
C PRO A 161 8.29 14.19 24.41
N GLU A 162 7.16 14.52 23.78
CA GLU A 162 6.28 13.52 23.11
C GLU A 162 6.94 12.87 21.89
N ASP A 163 7.75 13.63 21.15
CA ASP A 163 8.46 13.14 19.97
C ASP A 163 9.68 12.28 20.37
N ARG A 164 10.29 12.57 21.51
CA ARG A 164 11.43 11.82 22.06
C ARG A 164 11.04 10.42 22.52
N VAL A 165 9.86 10.27 23.11
CA VAL A 165 9.40 9.02 23.74
C VAL A 165 8.36 8.26 22.90
N ASN A 166 8.34 8.49 21.60
CA ASN A 166 7.36 7.84 20.73
C ASN A 166 7.81 6.42 20.35
N PRO A 167 7.01 5.37 20.63
CA PRO A 167 7.40 3.99 20.37
C PRO A 167 7.48 3.62 18.87
N ILE A 168 6.99 4.46 17.96
CA ILE A 168 7.05 4.17 16.51
C ILE A 168 8.49 4.29 15.98
N TRP A 169 9.34 5.10 16.62
CA TRP A 169 10.73 5.33 16.19
C TRP A 169 11.73 5.28 17.35
N ASN A 170 11.33 4.65 18.46
CA ASN A 170 12.14 4.42 19.65
C ASN A 170 11.76 3.06 20.25
N ASP A 171 12.53 2.02 19.91
CA ASP A 171 12.24 0.64 20.31
C ASP A 171 12.46 0.38 21.81
N GLU A 172 13.31 1.17 22.48
CA GLU A 172 13.53 1.09 23.92
C GLU A 172 12.22 1.38 24.68
N VAL A 173 11.48 2.40 24.24
CA VAL A 173 10.17 2.75 24.80
C VAL A 173 9.08 1.73 24.44
N GLU A 174 9.18 1.09 23.28
CA GLU A 174 8.26 0.01 22.90
C GLU A 174 8.44 -1.22 23.81
N LYS A 175 9.70 -1.61 24.07
CA LYS A 175 10.04 -2.74 24.95
C LYS A 175 9.55 -2.53 26.38
N GLU A 176 9.76 -1.34 26.95
CA GLU A 176 9.28 -0.99 28.30
C GLU A 176 7.75 -1.06 28.45
N LYS A 177 6.99 -0.86 27.37
CA LYS A 177 5.51 -0.98 27.40
C LYS A 177 5.02 -2.42 27.27
N SER A 178 5.89 -3.33 26.86
CA SER A 178 5.56 -4.74 26.63
C SER A 178 5.91 -5.67 27.79
N GLU A 179 6.65 -5.15 28.78
CA GLU A 179 6.96 -5.79 30.07
C GLU A 179 5.96 -5.39 31.17
#